data_AF-A0A645C531-F1
#
_entry.id   AF-A0A645C531-F1
#
_cell.length_a   1.000
_cell.length_b   1.000
_cell.length_c   1.000
_cell.angle_alpha   90.00
_cell.angle_beta   90.00
_cell.angle_gamma   90.00
#
_symmetry.space_group_name_H-M   'P 1'
#
loop_
_entity.id
_entity.type
_entity.pdbx_description
1 polymer ?
#
loop_
_entity_poly.entity_id
_entity_poly.type
_entity_poly.pdbx_seq_one_letter_code
_entity_poly.pdbx_strand_id
1 'polypeptide(L)'
;MATDVMKGFEVIDIEKSSTQATMTVAQTKLRFNKATAHELKYPEYVVMSFNPTTHQVAVQGSTETTRHAFLFAEKGEDTRYSITVNIMALVNTIRKMMGWTDDAEYVAHGVYYAAADAIIFEMDTALRSEKRRRQKKNGMIPDGAEPKEQKETDVPDRTGAKIVSNPPTEEPAAQKPLQVRRQPGRPKKNV
;
A
#
# COMPACT_ATOMS: atom_id res chain seq x y z
N MET A 1 -19.34 53.86 0.83
CA MET A 1 -18.56 53.54 -0.39
C MET A 1 -17.88 52.22 -0.15
N ALA A 2 -18.46 51.10 -0.62
CA ALA A 2 -17.84 49.78 -0.48
C ALA A 2 -16.61 49.72 -1.40
N THR A 3 -15.50 49.26 -0.84
CA THR A 3 -14.15 49.30 -1.40
C THR A 3 -14.03 48.53 -2.72
N ASP A 4 -13.51 49.21 -3.73
CA ASP A 4 -13.13 48.74 -5.09
C ASP A 4 -12.12 47.57 -5.07
N VAL A 5 -11.60 47.20 -3.89
CA VAL A 5 -10.57 46.17 -3.68
C VAL A 5 -11.04 44.76 -4.03
N MET A 6 -12.36 44.52 -4.09
CA MET A 6 -12.93 43.21 -4.40
C MET A 6 -13.28 43.02 -5.88
N LYS A 7 -13.05 44.01 -6.76
CA LYS A 7 -13.28 43.82 -8.20
C LYS A 7 -12.29 42.82 -8.77
N GLY A 8 -12.80 41.77 -9.40
CA GLY A 8 -12.00 40.74 -10.07
C GLY A 8 -11.70 39.51 -9.22
N PHE A 9 -12.15 39.48 -7.95
CA PHE A 9 -12.14 38.25 -7.16
C PHE A 9 -13.42 37.44 -7.47
N GLU A 10 -13.25 36.22 -7.97
CA GLU A 10 -14.34 35.26 -8.04
C GLU A 10 -14.55 34.64 -6.66
N VAL A 11 -15.81 34.62 -6.21
CA VAL A 11 -16.19 33.92 -4.98
C VAL A 11 -16.08 32.42 -5.28
N ILE A 12 -15.11 31.76 -4.68
CA ILE A 12 -14.93 30.32 -4.80
C ILE A 12 -16.06 29.63 -4.03
N ASP A 13 -16.73 28.70 -4.71
CA ASP A 13 -17.72 27.85 -4.07
C ASP A 13 -17.03 26.86 -3.13
N ILE A 14 -17.21 27.05 -1.82
CA ILE A 14 -16.59 26.23 -0.78
C ILE A 14 -17.23 24.82 -0.72
N GLU A 15 -18.34 24.59 -1.44
CA GLU A 15 -18.95 23.26 -1.54
C GLU A 15 -18.01 22.21 -2.15
N LYS A 16 -17.04 22.66 -2.97
CA LYS A 16 -16.01 21.83 -3.60
C LYS A 16 -14.64 22.27 -3.15
N SER A 17 -14.08 21.61 -2.13
CA SER A 17 -12.69 21.86 -1.75
C SER A 17 -11.74 21.13 -2.70
N SER A 18 -10.71 21.81 -3.22
CA SER A 18 -9.65 21.15 -3.97
C SER A 18 -8.88 20.21 -3.03
N THR A 19 -9.25 18.96 -3.13
CA THR A 19 -8.82 17.86 -2.28
C THR A 19 -7.46 17.33 -2.76
N GLN A 20 -6.61 16.88 -1.84
CA GLN A 20 -5.36 16.18 -2.19
C GLN A 20 -5.58 14.67 -2.34
N ALA A 21 -6.83 14.20 -2.29
CA ALA A 21 -7.21 12.80 -2.44
C ALA A 21 -6.83 12.28 -3.82
N THR A 22 -6.20 11.12 -3.81
CA THR A 22 -5.88 10.40 -5.03
C THR A 22 -6.27 8.94 -4.89
N MET A 23 -6.74 8.38 -6.01
CA MET A 23 -7.02 6.96 -6.16
C MET A 23 -6.11 6.40 -7.24
N THR A 24 -5.30 5.40 -6.87
CA THR A 24 -4.52 4.62 -7.82
C THR A 24 -5.25 3.34 -8.17
N VAL A 25 -5.55 3.16 -9.45
CA VAL A 25 -6.13 1.94 -10.03
C VAL A 25 -4.99 1.07 -10.55
N ALA A 26 -4.58 0.08 -9.77
CA ALA A 26 -3.61 -0.92 -10.20
C ALA A 26 -4.31 -2.07 -10.93
N GLN A 27 -3.54 -3.10 -11.31
CA GLN A 27 -4.08 -4.27 -12.00
C GLN A 27 -5.03 -5.09 -11.11
N THR A 28 -4.74 -5.18 -9.81
CA THR A 28 -5.44 -6.09 -8.88
C THR A 28 -5.98 -5.39 -7.65
N LYS A 29 -5.70 -4.11 -7.46
CA LYS A 29 -6.03 -3.37 -6.25
C LYS A 29 -6.24 -1.90 -6.51
N LEU A 30 -7.04 -1.28 -5.64
CA LEU A 30 -7.13 0.17 -5.53
C LEU A 30 -6.26 0.63 -4.37
N ARG A 31 -5.64 1.80 -4.52
CA ARG A 31 -4.95 2.46 -3.41
C ARG A 31 -5.45 3.88 -3.26
N PHE A 32 -5.81 4.24 -2.05
CA PHE A 32 -6.18 5.60 -1.70
C PHE A 32 -5.05 6.19 -0.85
N ASN A 33 -4.67 7.43 -1.14
CA ASN A 33 -3.70 8.10 -0.30
C ASN A 33 -4.30 8.44 1.07
N LYS A 34 -3.44 8.91 1.98
CA LYS A 34 -3.86 9.32 3.33
C LYS A 34 -4.87 10.48 3.30
N ALA A 35 -4.75 11.40 2.36
CA ALA A 35 -5.65 12.55 2.25
C ALA A 35 -7.10 12.11 2.03
N THR A 36 -7.32 11.10 1.18
CA THR A 36 -8.65 10.50 0.97
C THR A 36 -9.29 10.05 2.29
N ALA A 37 -8.55 9.33 3.12
CA ALA A 37 -9.05 8.84 4.40
C ALA A 37 -9.36 9.99 5.37
N HIS A 38 -8.47 10.98 5.43
CA HIS A 38 -8.65 12.15 6.28
C HIS A 38 -9.90 12.95 5.90
N GLU A 39 -10.12 13.19 4.62
CA GLU A 39 -11.26 13.98 4.14
C GLU A 39 -12.59 13.27 4.31
N LEU A 40 -12.61 11.94 4.22
CA LEU A 40 -13.78 11.12 4.59
C LEU A 40 -13.95 10.94 6.11
N LYS A 41 -13.08 11.54 6.94
CA LYS A 41 -13.08 11.45 8.41
C LYS A 41 -12.82 10.02 8.94
N TYR A 42 -11.96 9.27 8.24
CA TYR A 42 -11.54 7.91 8.58
C TYR A 42 -12.71 6.95 8.83
N PRO A 43 -13.60 6.75 7.84
CA PRO A 43 -14.70 5.82 8.00
C PRO A 43 -14.16 4.38 7.98
N GLU A 44 -14.72 3.52 8.83
CA GLU A 44 -14.34 2.10 8.86
C GLU A 44 -14.84 1.38 7.61
N TYR A 45 -16.05 1.71 7.15
CA TYR A 45 -16.65 1.17 5.93
C TYR A 45 -16.95 2.28 4.93
N VAL A 46 -16.88 1.95 3.64
CA VAL A 46 -17.27 2.87 2.56
C VAL A 46 -18.16 2.18 1.56
N VAL A 47 -18.96 2.97 0.85
CA VAL A 47 -19.64 2.56 -0.38
C VAL A 47 -18.98 3.27 -1.55
N MET A 48 -18.79 2.55 -2.65
CA MET A 48 -18.28 3.09 -3.89
C MET A 48 -19.32 2.98 -5.00
N SER A 49 -19.59 4.10 -5.67
CA SER A 49 -20.52 4.18 -6.78
C SER A 49 -19.81 4.66 -8.04
N PHE A 50 -20.35 4.28 -9.20
CA PHE A 50 -19.74 4.49 -10.51
C PHE A 50 -20.73 5.20 -11.42
N ASN A 51 -20.26 6.24 -12.11
CA ASN A 51 -20.99 6.86 -13.21
C ASN A 51 -20.28 6.52 -14.52
N PRO A 52 -20.76 5.52 -15.28
CA PRO A 52 -20.14 5.12 -16.54
C PRO A 52 -20.34 6.14 -17.67
N THR A 53 -21.24 7.11 -17.52
CA THR A 53 -21.49 8.14 -18.54
C THR A 53 -20.51 9.31 -18.41
N THR A 54 -20.22 9.73 -17.18
CA THR A 54 -19.27 10.83 -16.91
C THR A 54 -17.90 10.33 -16.49
N HIS A 55 -17.68 9.01 -16.50
CA HIS A 55 -16.43 8.38 -16.04
C HIS A 55 -16.01 8.85 -14.64
N GLN A 56 -16.96 8.88 -13.70
CA GLN A 56 -16.69 9.29 -12.32
C GLN A 56 -16.84 8.12 -11.34
N VAL A 57 -16.03 8.15 -10.29
CA VAL A 57 -16.12 7.21 -9.17
C VAL A 57 -16.31 7.98 -7.89
N ALA A 58 -17.39 7.73 -7.17
CA ALA A 58 -17.64 8.37 -5.89
C ALA A 58 -17.41 7.39 -4.72
N VAL A 59 -16.75 7.88 -3.68
CA VAL A 59 -16.50 7.13 -2.43
C VAL A 59 -17.15 7.90 -1.28
N GLN A 60 -17.95 7.19 -0.48
CA GLN A 60 -18.68 7.75 0.65
C GLN A 60 -18.44 6.92 1.91
N GLY A 61 -18.28 7.60 3.04
CA GLY A 61 -18.27 6.96 4.35
C GLY A 61 -19.60 6.25 4.62
N SER A 62 -19.53 5.09 5.27
CA SER A 62 -20.67 4.20 5.46
C SER A 62 -20.53 3.37 6.74
N THR A 63 -21.59 2.65 7.08
CA THR A 63 -21.61 1.59 8.09
C THR A 63 -21.51 0.21 7.44
N GLU A 64 -21.15 -0.81 8.24
CA GLU A 64 -21.13 -2.22 7.82
C GLU A 64 -22.48 -2.72 7.30
N THR A 65 -23.58 -2.20 7.85
CA THR A 65 -24.95 -2.63 7.52
C THR A 65 -25.41 -2.13 6.15
N THR A 66 -24.68 -1.21 5.54
CA THR A 66 -25.08 -0.63 4.26
C THR A 66 -24.78 -1.60 3.13
N ARG A 67 -25.73 -1.74 2.21
CA ARG A 67 -25.61 -2.64 1.07
C ARG A 67 -24.40 -2.26 0.21
N HIS A 68 -23.56 -3.24 -0.10
CA HIS A 68 -22.31 -3.07 -0.87
C HIS A 68 -21.22 -2.24 -0.17
N ALA A 69 -21.36 -1.97 1.13
CA ALA A 69 -20.27 -1.41 1.91
C ALA A 69 -19.12 -2.42 2.05
N PHE A 70 -17.90 -1.92 2.08
CA PHE A 70 -16.71 -2.73 2.32
C PHE A 70 -15.77 -2.03 3.30
N LEU A 71 -14.97 -2.83 3.99
CA LEU A 71 -13.98 -2.34 4.95
C LEU A 71 -12.94 -1.47 4.23
N PHE A 72 -12.79 -0.25 4.72
CA PHE A 72 -11.92 0.77 4.15
C PHE A 72 -10.70 1.02 5.04
N ALA A 73 -10.90 1.20 6.34
CA ALA A 73 -9.83 1.38 7.31
C ALA A 73 -10.18 0.60 8.57
N GLU A 74 -9.26 -0.20 9.11
CA GLU A 74 -9.52 -0.89 10.36
C GLU A 74 -9.51 0.08 11.55
N LYS A 75 -10.38 -0.15 12.52
CA LYS A 75 -10.43 0.67 13.74
C LYS A 75 -9.12 0.51 14.53
N GLY A 76 -8.39 1.61 14.69
CA GLY A 76 -7.09 1.61 15.36
C GLY A 76 -5.90 1.31 14.45
N GLU A 77 -6.16 1.13 13.14
CA GLU A 77 -5.09 1.09 12.14
C GLU A 77 -4.38 2.45 12.08
N ASP A 78 -3.08 2.37 11.84
CA ASP A 78 -2.23 3.53 11.81
C ASP A 78 -2.56 4.42 10.60
N THR A 79 -3.21 5.55 10.86
CA THR A 79 -3.63 6.56 9.87
C THR A 79 -2.48 7.19 9.07
N ARG A 80 -1.25 6.72 9.27
CA ARG A 80 -0.05 7.13 8.53
C ARG A 80 0.05 6.48 7.14
N TYR A 81 -0.64 5.39 6.87
CA TYR A 81 -0.48 4.62 5.62
C TYR A 81 -1.57 4.89 4.58
N SER A 82 -1.27 4.55 3.33
CA SER A 82 -2.24 4.51 2.23
C SER A 82 -3.18 3.30 2.39
N ILE A 83 -4.46 3.50 2.15
CA ILE A 83 -5.46 2.43 2.20
C ILE A 83 -5.38 1.60 0.92
N THR A 84 -5.35 0.28 1.06
CA THR A 84 -5.34 -0.66 -0.07
C THR A 84 -6.59 -1.53 -0.07
N VAL A 85 -7.33 -1.49 -1.17
CA VAL A 85 -8.56 -2.27 -1.35
C VAL A 85 -8.33 -3.33 -2.42
N ASN A 86 -8.40 -4.60 -2.02
CA ASN A 86 -8.15 -5.77 -2.87
C ASN A 86 -9.44 -6.41 -3.38
N ILE A 87 -10.39 -5.60 -3.86
CA ILE A 87 -11.67 -6.09 -4.39
C ILE A 87 -11.63 -6.05 -5.91
N MET A 88 -11.37 -7.22 -6.53
CA MET A 88 -11.21 -7.34 -7.98
C MET A 88 -12.44 -6.88 -8.77
N ALA A 89 -13.64 -7.06 -8.23
CA ALA A 89 -14.86 -6.59 -8.89
C ALA A 89 -14.87 -5.06 -9.10
N LEU A 90 -14.38 -4.29 -8.12
CA LEU A 90 -14.28 -2.83 -8.23
C LEU A 90 -13.21 -2.43 -9.24
N VAL A 91 -12.03 -3.06 -9.16
CA VAL A 91 -10.91 -2.81 -10.07
C VAL A 91 -11.31 -3.09 -11.53
N ASN A 92 -11.93 -4.24 -11.78
CA ASN A 92 -12.38 -4.64 -13.11
C ASN A 92 -13.48 -3.73 -13.64
N THR A 93 -14.38 -3.25 -12.78
CA THR A 93 -15.44 -2.31 -13.17
C THR A 93 -14.84 -0.99 -13.67
N ILE A 94 -13.91 -0.41 -12.92
CA ILE A 94 -13.25 0.84 -13.33
C ILE A 94 -12.43 0.64 -14.61
N ARG A 95 -11.63 -0.43 -14.68
CA ARG A 95 -10.81 -0.72 -15.87
C ARG A 95 -11.65 -0.94 -17.11
N LYS A 96 -12.79 -1.64 -16.98
CA LYS A 96 -13.73 -1.86 -18.07
C LYS A 96 -14.40 -0.55 -18.52
N MET A 97 -14.80 0.29 -17.57
CA MET A 97 -15.36 1.62 -17.86
C MET A 97 -14.37 2.47 -18.68
N MET A 98 -13.09 2.46 -18.30
CA MET A 98 -12.05 3.25 -18.96
C MET A 98 -11.40 2.59 -20.19
N GLY A 99 -11.77 1.34 -20.50
CA GLY A 99 -11.14 0.57 -21.59
C GLY A 99 -9.66 0.23 -21.36
N TRP A 100 -9.18 0.23 -20.12
CA TRP A 100 -7.79 -0.05 -19.79
C TRP A 100 -7.49 -1.56 -19.76
N THR A 101 -6.64 -2.01 -20.69
CA THR A 101 -6.26 -3.42 -20.84
C THR A 101 -4.81 -3.70 -20.47
N ASP A 102 -4.01 -2.68 -20.15
CA ASP A 102 -2.59 -2.81 -19.82
C ASP A 102 -2.34 -3.01 -18.32
N ASP A 103 -1.10 -3.38 -17.96
CA ASP A 103 -0.68 -3.60 -16.57
C ASP A 103 -0.19 -2.32 -15.87
N ALA A 104 -0.48 -1.15 -16.48
CA ALA A 104 -0.13 0.14 -15.91
C ALA A 104 -1.03 0.49 -14.73
N GLU A 105 -0.55 1.41 -13.90
CA GLU A 105 -1.36 1.99 -12.84
C GLU A 105 -1.85 3.36 -13.28
N TYR A 106 -3.07 3.73 -12.93
CA TYR A 106 -3.65 5.03 -13.27
C TYR A 106 -4.00 5.77 -11.98
N VAL A 107 -3.64 7.05 -11.89
CA VAL A 107 -3.88 7.89 -10.71
C VAL A 107 -4.93 8.94 -11.06
N ALA A 108 -6.09 8.85 -10.42
CA ALA A 108 -7.17 9.82 -10.53
C ALA A 108 -7.17 10.76 -9.32
N HIS A 109 -7.52 12.03 -9.57
CA HIS A 109 -7.68 13.05 -8.53
C HIS A 109 -9.13 13.14 -8.08
N GLY A 110 -9.32 13.29 -6.77
CA GLY A 110 -10.63 13.42 -6.15
C GLY A 110 -10.94 14.87 -5.76
N VAL A 111 -12.23 15.20 -5.70
CA VAL A 111 -12.76 16.42 -5.11
C VAL A 111 -13.77 16.02 -4.04
N TYR A 112 -13.66 16.60 -2.84
CA TYR A 112 -14.63 16.39 -1.78
C TYR A 112 -15.84 17.30 -1.94
N TYR A 113 -17.03 16.71 -1.79
CA TYR A 113 -18.33 17.35 -1.88
C TYR A 113 -19.01 17.28 -0.51
N ALA A 114 -19.03 18.40 0.21
CA ALA A 114 -19.55 18.46 1.58
C ALA A 114 -21.03 18.06 1.67
N ALA A 115 -21.85 18.46 0.68
CA ALA A 115 -23.27 18.14 0.64
C ALA A 115 -23.57 16.63 0.52
N ALA A 116 -22.64 15.86 -0.05
CA ALA A 116 -22.78 14.43 -0.26
C ALA A 116 -21.91 13.58 0.68
N ASP A 117 -21.11 14.23 1.54
CA ASP A 117 -20.02 13.61 2.33
C ASP A 117 -19.21 12.58 1.52
N ALA A 118 -18.85 12.99 0.31
CA ALA A 118 -18.30 12.11 -0.72
C ALA A 118 -17.05 12.70 -1.36
N ILE A 119 -16.13 11.83 -1.76
CA ILE A 119 -15.05 12.21 -2.69
C ILE A 119 -15.40 11.65 -4.07
N ILE A 120 -15.43 12.51 -5.08
CA ILE A 120 -15.66 12.12 -6.47
C ILE A 120 -14.33 12.20 -7.21
N PHE A 121 -13.90 11.08 -7.77
CA PHE A 121 -12.71 10.94 -8.60
C PHE A 121 -13.08 11.09 -10.07
N GLU A 122 -12.38 12.00 -10.76
CA GLU A 122 -12.53 12.23 -12.19
C GLU A 122 -11.58 11.33 -12.97
N MET A 123 -12.12 10.30 -13.62
CA MET A 123 -11.30 9.25 -14.22
C MET A 123 -10.77 9.64 -15.60
N ASP A 124 -11.43 10.55 -16.31
CA ASP A 124 -10.95 11.03 -17.62
C ASP A 124 -9.61 11.79 -17.50
N THR A 125 -9.34 12.36 -16.33
CA THR A 125 -8.07 13.06 -16.03
C THR A 125 -7.01 12.13 -15.43
N ALA A 126 -7.27 10.82 -15.34
CA ALA A 126 -6.37 9.90 -14.67
C ALA A 126 -5.03 9.77 -15.41
N LEU A 127 -3.94 9.99 -14.67
CA LEU A 127 -2.59 9.93 -15.21
C LEU A 127 -2.04 8.51 -15.12
N ARG A 128 -1.53 8.01 -16.25
CA ARG A 128 -0.80 6.74 -16.30
C ARG A 128 0.52 6.88 -15.53
N SER A 129 0.67 6.10 -14.48
CA SER A 129 1.87 6.02 -13.66
C SER A 129 2.85 5.02 -14.28
N GLU A 130 4.04 5.50 -14.63
CA GLU A 130 5.13 4.62 -15.03
C GLU A 130 5.77 3.99 -13.80
N LYS A 131 5.81 2.65 -13.76
CA LYS A 131 6.62 1.94 -12.76
C LYS A 131 8.08 2.33 -13.01
N ARG A 132 8.67 3.14 -12.12
CA ARG A 132 10.14 3.31 -12.09
C ARG A 132 10.75 1.91 -11.98
N ARG A 133 11.31 1.40 -13.08
CA ARG A 133 12.18 0.23 -13.03
C ARG A 133 13.26 0.58 -12.01
N ARG A 134 13.30 -0.14 -10.88
CA ARG A 134 14.49 -0.15 -10.03
C ARG A 134 15.64 -0.49 -10.97
N GLN A 135 16.46 0.49 -11.34
CA GLN A 135 17.75 0.18 -11.95
C GLN A 135 18.46 -0.68 -10.91
N LYS A 136 18.56 -1.99 -11.18
CA LYS A 136 19.60 -2.78 -10.55
C LYS A 136 20.89 -2.05 -10.91
N LYS A 137 21.51 -1.39 -9.93
CA LYS A 137 22.89 -0.95 -10.04
C LYS A 137 23.69 -2.25 -10.15
N ASN A 138 23.83 -2.77 -11.37
CA ASN A 138 24.82 -3.80 -11.66
C ASN A 138 26.14 -3.17 -11.23
N GLY A 139 26.73 -3.72 -10.17
CA GLY A 139 28.06 -3.32 -9.71
C GLY A 139 29.03 -3.58 -10.86
N MET A 140 29.36 -2.53 -11.59
CA MET A 140 30.51 -2.51 -12.46
C MET A 140 31.71 -2.39 -11.54
N ILE A 141 32.31 -3.53 -11.18
CA ILE A 141 33.66 -3.58 -10.62
C ILE A 141 34.58 -3.21 -11.79
N PRO A 142 35.33 -2.11 -11.74
CA PRO A 142 36.35 -1.87 -12.75
C PRO A 142 37.47 -2.90 -12.56
N ASP A 143 37.83 -3.49 -13.69
CA ASP A 143 38.91 -4.43 -13.90
C ASP A 143 40.25 -3.88 -13.37
N GLY A 144 40.98 -4.67 -12.60
CA GLY A 144 42.34 -4.34 -12.14
C GLY A 144 42.51 -4.04 -10.65
N ALA A 145 42.51 -5.09 -9.83
CA ALA A 145 43.25 -5.09 -8.56
C ALA A 145 43.80 -6.49 -8.32
N GLU A 146 45.11 -6.64 -8.53
CA GLU A 146 45.88 -7.86 -8.24
C GLU A 146 45.78 -8.25 -6.76
N PRO A 147 45.75 -9.55 -6.43
CA PRO A 147 45.70 -10.01 -5.05
C PRO A 147 47.09 -9.89 -4.41
N LYS A 148 47.22 -9.02 -3.39
CA LYS A 148 48.41 -8.99 -2.55
C LYS A 148 48.36 -10.11 -1.51
N GLU A 149 49.29 -11.04 -1.69
CA GLU A 149 49.73 -12.13 -0.83
C GLU A 149 49.97 -11.67 0.62
N GLN A 150 49.34 -12.35 1.59
CA GLN A 150 49.59 -12.15 3.01
C GLN A 150 50.86 -12.90 3.41
N LYS A 151 51.91 -12.17 3.79
CA LYS A 151 53.05 -12.71 4.53
C LYS A 151 52.87 -12.45 6.01
N GLU A 152 52.69 -13.54 6.74
CA GLU A 152 52.81 -13.66 8.19
C GLU A 152 54.30 -13.62 8.58
N THR A 153 54.69 -12.73 9.50
CA THR A 153 55.96 -12.81 10.24
C THR A 153 55.81 -12.31 11.67
N ASP A 154 56.25 -13.16 12.59
CA ASP A 154 56.31 -13.17 14.05
C ASP A 154 57.03 -12.00 14.79
N VAL A 155 56.40 -11.52 15.90
CA VAL A 155 56.85 -11.42 17.35
C VAL A 155 58.08 -10.50 17.73
N PRO A 156 58.22 -9.89 18.96
CA PRO A 156 57.58 -10.14 20.28
C PRO A 156 57.08 -8.96 21.17
N ASP A 157 56.19 -9.36 22.10
CA ASP A 157 56.03 -9.06 23.54
C ASP A 157 56.63 -7.79 24.18
N ARG A 158 55.77 -7.04 24.91
CA ARG A 158 56.06 -6.57 26.29
C ARG A 158 54.77 -6.15 27.05
N THR A 159 54.33 -7.08 27.91
CA THR A 159 54.02 -6.87 29.35
C THR A 159 52.82 -5.98 29.77
N GLY A 160 51.82 -6.59 30.46
CA GLY A 160 50.90 -5.85 31.33
C GLY A 160 49.60 -6.55 31.82
N ALA A 161 49.73 -7.62 32.63
CA ALA A 161 48.75 -8.20 33.59
C ALA A 161 47.42 -8.82 33.06
N LYS A 162 47.22 -10.16 33.12
CA LYS A 162 46.72 -11.04 34.24
C LYS A 162 45.21 -10.81 34.55
N ILE A 163 44.26 -11.76 34.49
CA ILE A 163 44.14 -13.16 34.98
C ILE A 163 42.86 -13.81 34.34
N VAL A 164 42.95 -14.97 33.64
CA VAL A 164 42.41 -16.34 33.97
C VAL A 164 40.86 -16.43 33.99
N SER A 165 40.12 -17.37 33.37
CA SER A 165 40.33 -18.76 32.88
C SER A 165 39.19 -19.20 31.93
N ASN A 166 39.54 -19.91 30.86
CA ASN A 166 38.72 -20.86 30.07
C ASN A 166 38.60 -22.23 30.83
N PRO A 167 37.88 -23.30 30.39
CA PRO A 167 37.52 -23.68 29.00
C PRO A 167 36.14 -24.41 28.82
N PRO A 168 35.81 -24.90 27.60
CA PRO A 168 34.45 -25.20 27.13
C PRO A 168 34.12 -26.71 27.11
N THR A 169 32.92 -27.05 26.61
CA THR A 169 32.57 -28.15 25.65
C THR A 169 31.24 -28.81 26.02
N GLU A 170 30.28 -28.84 25.09
CA GLU A 170 29.59 -30.05 24.55
C GLU A 170 28.26 -29.70 23.89
N GLU A 171 28.19 -29.99 22.58
CA GLU A 171 26.96 -30.29 21.82
C GLU A 171 26.58 -31.75 22.12
N PRO A 172 25.29 -32.16 22.11
CA PRO A 172 24.78 -32.76 20.87
C PRO A 172 23.25 -32.62 20.61
N ALA A 173 22.92 -32.63 19.31
CA ALA A 173 21.83 -33.34 18.64
C ALA A 173 20.34 -33.19 19.05
N ALA A 174 19.56 -32.67 18.08
CA ALA A 174 18.28 -33.16 17.54
C ALA A 174 17.01 -33.23 18.41
N GLN A 175 15.93 -32.59 17.94
CA GLN A 175 14.69 -33.27 17.48
C GLN A 175 13.66 -32.29 16.90
N LYS A 176 13.16 -32.60 15.68
CA LYS A 176 11.98 -31.98 15.05
C LYS A 176 10.70 -32.57 15.66
N PRO A 177 9.64 -31.79 15.93
CA PRO A 177 8.34 -32.37 16.22
C PRO A 177 7.64 -32.90 14.95
N LEU A 178 7.12 -34.12 15.09
CA LEU A 178 6.39 -34.91 14.09
C LEU A 178 5.11 -34.24 13.57
N GLN A 179 4.86 -34.42 12.26
CA GLN A 179 3.53 -34.25 11.65
C GLN A 179 2.58 -35.35 12.15
N VAL A 180 1.44 -34.97 12.71
CA VAL A 180 0.34 -35.90 12.99
C VAL A 180 -0.70 -35.81 11.87
N ARG A 181 -0.56 -36.70 10.89
CA ARG A 181 -1.60 -37.01 9.89
C ARG A 181 -2.69 -37.82 10.59
N ARG A 182 -3.90 -37.28 10.74
CA ARG A 182 -5.08 -38.05 11.14
C ARG A 182 -5.90 -38.39 9.90
N GLN A 183 -5.99 -39.69 9.58
CA GLN A 183 -7.12 -40.25 8.83
C GLN A 183 -8.00 -41.03 9.80
N PRO A 184 -9.32 -40.97 9.65
CA PRO A 184 -10.18 -42.08 10.05
C PRO A 184 -10.95 -42.67 8.86
N GLY A 185 -10.67 -43.93 8.59
CA GLY A 185 -11.65 -45.04 8.59
C GLY A 185 -12.90 -44.95 7.71
N ARG A 186 -12.93 -45.80 6.69
CA ARG A 186 -14.03 -46.16 5.78
C ARG A 186 -15.31 -46.64 6.51
N PRO A 187 -16.53 -46.42 5.95
CA PRO A 187 -17.82 -46.72 6.58
C PRO A 187 -18.16 -48.21 6.69
N LYS A 188 -18.95 -48.58 7.71
CA LYS A 188 -19.67 -49.86 7.80
C LYS A 188 -21.14 -49.67 7.37
N LYS A 189 -21.60 -50.54 6.48
CA LYS A 189 -23.02 -50.74 6.12
C LYS A 189 -23.78 -51.45 7.25
N ASN A 190 -25.07 -51.14 7.40
CA ASN A 190 -26.20 -52.09 7.31
C ASN A 190 -27.48 -51.43 7.87
N VAL A 191 -28.49 -51.20 7.03
CA VAL A 191 -29.79 -51.92 6.99
C VAL A 191 -30.27 -51.86 5.54
#